data_AF-A0AAE3AJ02-F1
#
_entry.id   AF-A0AAE3AJ02-F1
#
_cell.length_a   1.000
_cell.length_b   1.000
_cell.length_c   1.000
_cell.angle_alpha   90.00
_cell.angle_beta   90.00
_cell.angle_gamma   90.00
#
_symmetry.space_group_name_H-M   'P 1'
#
loop_
_entity.id
_entity.type
_entity.pdbx_description
1 polymer ?
#
loop_
_entity_poly.entity_id
_entity_poly.type
_entity_poly.pdbx_seq_one_letter_code
_entity_poly.pdbx_strand_id
1 'polypeptide(L)'
;MPSDKKRVNLTIPDDLYQRIQEYKQRQGVTNDASACLQLIVQQLNGLEQSQTMLRLLNSLSVDQIMELSRDGLSEIKTKLSKEE
;
A
#
# COMPACT_ATOMS: atom_id res chain seq x y z
N MET A 1 -16.56 14.24 -26.15
CA MET A 1 -16.84 13.60 -24.84
C MET A 1 -16.43 14.56 -23.75
N PRO A 2 -17.31 14.92 -22.79
CA PRO A 2 -16.87 15.62 -21.60
C PRO A 2 -15.93 14.69 -20.82
N SER A 3 -14.82 15.23 -20.32
CA SER A 3 -13.90 14.44 -19.53
C SER A 3 -14.48 14.24 -18.12
N ASP A 4 -14.68 12.99 -17.69
CA ASP A 4 -15.11 12.67 -16.31
C ASP A 4 -14.04 12.98 -15.24
N LYS A 5 -12.89 13.52 -15.66
CA LYS A 5 -11.80 13.90 -14.78
C LYS A 5 -12.15 15.17 -14.02
N LYS A 6 -12.38 15.05 -12.71
CA LYS A 6 -12.53 16.19 -11.81
C LYS A 6 -11.16 16.76 -11.41
N ARG A 7 -11.03 18.09 -11.43
CA ARG A 7 -9.87 18.81 -10.87
C ARG A 7 -10.15 19.17 -9.42
N VAL A 8 -9.18 18.95 -8.55
CA VAL A 8 -9.25 19.32 -7.13
C VAL A 8 -8.11 20.29 -6.84
N ASN A 9 -8.43 21.45 -6.28
CA ASN A 9 -7.44 22.42 -5.83
C ASN A 9 -7.18 22.19 -4.33
N LEU A 10 -5.91 22.12 -3.95
CA LEU A 10 -5.49 21.85 -2.58
C LEU A 10 -4.53 22.94 -2.11
N THR A 11 -4.68 23.36 -0.87
CA THR A 11 -3.67 24.15 -0.14
C THR A 11 -3.00 23.19 0.83
N ILE A 12 -1.70 22.97 0.64
CA ILE A 12 -0.93 21.99 1.39
C ILE A 12 -0.06 22.76 2.40
N PRO A 13 -0.09 22.40 3.69
CA PRO A 13 0.84 22.93 4.69
C PRO A 13 2.31 22.69 4.31
N ASP A 14 3.20 23.62 4.67
CA ASP A 14 4.60 23.60 4.23
C ASP A 14 5.36 22.34 4.67
N ASP A 15 5.11 21.87 5.89
CA ASP A 15 5.70 20.66 6.45
C ASP A 15 5.31 19.41 5.65
N LEU A 16 4.04 19.31 5.26
CA LEU A 16 3.55 18.22 4.42
C LEU A 16 4.08 18.34 2.99
N TYR A 17 4.14 19.55 2.43
CA TYR A 17 4.67 19.77 1.10
C TYR A 17 6.14 19.36 0.99
N GLN A 18 6.95 19.63 2.03
CA GLN A 18 8.34 19.17 2.08
C GLN A 18 8.44 17.64 2.01
N ARG A 19 7.61 16.91 2.75
CA ARG A 19 7.57 15.44 2.69
C ARG A 19 7.17 14.92 1.31
N ILE A 20 6.24 15.61 0.64
CA ILE A 20 5.84 15.27 -0.74
C ILE A 20 7.01 15.51 -1.70
N GLN A 21 7.79 16.59 -1.53
CA GLN A 21 8.98 16.84 -2.35
C GLN A 21 10.04 15.75 -2.17
N GLU A 22 10.28 15.29 -0.95
CA GLU A 22 11.19 14.17 -0.70
C GLU A 22 10.71 12.88 -1.36
N TYR A 23 9.43 12.55 -1.23
CA TYR A 23 8.83 11.40 -1.91
C TYR A 23 9.02 11.51 -3.43
N LYS A 24 8.76 12.70 -3.98
CA LYS A 24 8.86 12.99 -5.41
C LYS A 24 10.28 12.76 -5.92
N GLN A 25 11.30 13.22 -5.20
CA GLN A 25 12.71 12.97 -5.52
C GLN A 25 13.06 11.48 -5.50
N ARG A 26 12.63 10.74 -4.46
CA ARG A 26 12.93 9.30 -4.31
C ARG A 26 12.32 8.45 -5.41
N GLN A 27 11.13 8.83 -5.89
CA GLN A 27 10.40 8.09 -6.92
C GLN A 27 10.68 8.59 -8.35
N GLY A 28 11.54 9.61 -8.52
CA GLY A 28 11.85 10.19 -9.83
C GLY A 28 10.65 10.88 -10.50
N VAL A 29 9.66 11.33 -9.72
CA VAL A 29 8.47 12.03 -10.23
C VAL A 29 8.80 13.51 -10.39
N THR A 30 8.30 14.15 -11.45
CA THR A 30 8.67 15.55 -11.73
C THR A 30 7.59 16.56 -11.34
N ASN A 31 6.32 16.13 -11.28
CA ASN A 31 5.20 17.02 -11.01
C ASN A 31 4.47 16.66 -9.72
N ASP A 32 4.00 17.69 -9.01
CA ASP A 32 3.40 17.54 -7.68
C ASP A 32 2.04 16.83 -7.74
N ALA A 33 1.28 17.04 -8.82
CA ALA A 33 -0.02 16.40 -9.00
C ALA A 33 0.09 14.87 -9.11
N SER A 34 1.06 14.36 -9.86
CA SER A 34 1.36 12.94 -10.00
C SER A 34 1.86 12.36 -8.68
N ALA A 35 2.72 13.07 -7.95
CA ALA A 35 3.15 12.64 -6.64
C ALA A 35 1.96 12.52 -5.66
N CYS A 36 1.08 13.53 -5.62
CA CYS A 36 -0.12 13.49 -4.79
C CYS A 36 -1.07 12.36 -5.20
N LEU A 37 -1.31 12.18 -6.51
CA LEU A 37 -2.17 11.10 -7.01
C LEU A 37 -1.61 9.72 -6.66
N GLN A 38 -0.31 9.51 -6.79
CA GLN A 38 0.32 8.24 -6.42
C GLN A 38 0.18 7.96 -4.92
N LEU A 39 0.41 8.96 -4.07
CA LEU A 39 0.24 8.83 -2.62
C LEU A 39 -1.22 8.52 -2.25
N ILE A 40 -2.18 9.16 -2.91
CA ILE A 40 -3.61 8.86 -2.72
C ILE A 40 -3.92 7.41 -3.11
N VAL A 41 -3.44 6.95 -4.27
CA VAL A 41 -3.64 5.56 -4.72
C VAL A 41 -3.01 4.57 -3.74
N GLN A 42 -1.79 4.83 -3.27
CA GLN A 42 -1.12 3.99 -2.28
C GLN A 42 -1.92 3.92 -0.98
N GLN A 43 -2.44 5.06 -0.50
CA GLN A 43 -3.25 5.11 0.72
C GLN A 43 -4.57 4.33 0.56
N LEU A 44 -5.26 4.49 -0.57
CA LEU A 44 -6.51 3.77 -0.85
C LEU A 44 -6.28 2.27 -0.91
N ASN A 45 -5.25 1.82 -1.63
CA ASN A 45 -4.89 0.40 -1.70
C ASN A 45 -4.55 -0.16 -0.31
N GLY A 46 -3.81 0.59 0.52
CA GLY A 46 -3.49 0.17 1.88
C GLY A 46 -4.73 0.02 2.77
N LEU A 47 -5.71 0.91 2.63
CA LEU A 47 -6.98 0.82 3.36
C LEU A 47 -7.82 -0.38 2.92
N GLU A 48 -7.92 -0.64 1.62
CA GLU A 48 -8.64 -1.81 1.09
C GLU A 48 -7.98 -3.13 1.51
N GLN A 49 -6.65 -3.20 1.47
CA GLN A 49 -5.89 -4.36 1.94
C GLN A 49 -6.08 -4.58 3.44
N SER A 50 -6.02 -3.52 4.25
CA SER A 50 -6.24 -3.62 5.69
C SER A 50 -7.64 -4.12 6.03
N GLN A 51 -8.68 -3.62 5.35
CA GLN A 51 -10.04 -4.14 5.53
C GLN A 51 -10.17 -5.60 5.11
N THR A 52 -9.55 -5.97 4.00
CA THR A 52 -9.55 -7.36 3.51
C THR A 52 -8.87 -8.29 4.50
N MET A 53 -7.73 -7.87 5.05
CA MET A 53 -6.99 -8.65 6.06
C MET A 53 -7.79 -8.77 7.37
N LEU A 54 -8.44 -7.69 7.82
CA LEU A 54 -9.32 -7.74 9.00
C LEU A 54 -10.52 -8.67 8.77
N ARG A 55 -11.11 -8.67 7.57
CA ARG A 55 -12.19 -9.62 7.21
C ARG A 55 -11.69 -11.06 7.23
N LEU A 56 -10.50 -11.31 6.67
CA LEU A 56 -9.86 -12.62 6.70
C LEU A 56 -9.66 -13.10 8.15
N LEU A 57 -9.06 -12.27 9.00
CA LEU A 57 -8.84 -12.57 10.41
C LEU A 57 -10.15 -12.82 11.17
N ASN A 58 -11.21 -12.07 10.89
CA ASN A 58 -12.52 -12.28 11.50
C ASN A 58 -13.25 -13.53 10.97
N SER A 59 -12.91 -14.00 9.77
CA SER A 59 -13.54 -15.17 9.14
C SER A 59 -12.85 -16.49 9.46
N LEU A 60 -11.60 -16.43 9.93
CA LEU A 60 -10.79 -17.60 10.27
C LEU A 60 -10.83 -17.85 11.78
N SER A 61 -10.87 -19.13 12.17
CA SER A 61 -10.63 -19.48 13.57
C SER A 61 -9.15 -19.32 13.92
N VAL A 62 -8.85 -19.19 15.22
CA VAL A 62 -7.46 -19.10 15.71
C VAL A 62 -6.63 -20.30 15.25
N ASP A 63 -7.23 -21.49 15.19
CA ASP A 63 -6.57 -22.71 14.72
C ASP A 63 -6.20 -22.63 13.22
N GLN A 64 -7.10 -22.10 12.37
CA GLN A 64 -6.83 -21.89 10.95
C GLN A 64 -5.74 -20.84 10.70
N ILE A 65 -5.68 -19.79 11.54
CA ILE A 65 -4.61 -18.79 11.48
C ILE A 65 -3.26 -19.42 11.86
N MET A 66 -3.23 -20.29 12.88
CA MET A 66 -2.00 -21.00 13.26
C MET A 66 -1.54 -21.96 12.16
N GLU A 67 -2.46 -22.67 11.52
CA GLU A 67 -2.16 -23.60 10.42
C GLU A 67 -1.59 -22.84 9.21
N LEU A 68 -2.24 -21.76 8.76
CA LEU A 68 -1.74 -20.87 7.71
C LEU A 68 -0.34 -20.31 8.02
N SER A 69 -0.09 -19.94 9.26
CA SER A 69 1.22 -19.42 9.69
C SER A 69 2.29 -20.51 9.63
N ARG A 70 1.95 -21.75 10.01
CA ARG A 70 2.86 -22.89 10.00
C ARG A 70 3.23 -23.32 8.59
N ASP A 71 2.24 -23.35 7.70
CA ASP A 71 2.42 -23.70 6.30
C ASP A 71 3.23 -22.63 5.56
N GLY A 72 2.92 -21.35 5.80
CA GLY A 72 3.68 -20.23 5.24
C GLY A 72 5.15 -20.23 5.67
N LEU A 73 5.44 -20.49 6.96
CA LEU A 73 6.81 -20.61 7.46
C LEU A 73 7.56 -21.81 6.86
N SER A 74 6.88 -22.94 6.69
CA SER A 74 7.44 -24.13 6.04
C SER A 74 7.82 -23.87 4.59
N GLU A 75 6.97 -23.17 3.84
CA GLU A 75 7.21 -22.81 2.44
C GLU A 75 8.40 -21.84 2.29
N ILE A 76 8.49 -20.81 3.14
CA ILE A 76 9.62 -19.88 3.14
C ILE A 76 10.92 -20.62 3.47
N LYS A 77 10.90 -21.48 4.49
CA LYS A 77 12.08 -22.28 4.86
C LYS A 77 12.53 -23.19 3.73
N THR A 78 11.59 -23.83 3.03
CA THR A 78 11.88 -24.71 1.90
C THR A 78 12.47 -23.95 0.72
N LYS A 79 12.04 -22.70 0.49
CA LYS A 79 12.62 -21.85 -0.56
C LYS A 79 14.03 -21.37 -0.20
N LEU A 80 14.27 -20.93 1.04
CA LEU A 80 15.61 -20.57 1.49
C LEU A 80 16.60 -21.74 1.37
N SER A 81 16.19 -22.95 1.76
CA SER A 81 17.04 -24.15 1.67
C SER A 81 17.27 -24.66 0.24
N LYS A 82 16.63 -24.08 -0.78
CA LYS A 82 16.85 -24.40 -2.20
C LYS A 82 17.72 -23.35 -2.91
N GLU A 83 18.00 -22.23 -2.27
CA GLU A 83 18.86 -21.16 -2.79
C GLU A 83 20.31 -21.23 -2.26
N GLU A 84 20.64 -22.23 -1.42
CA GLU A 84 22.01 -22.66 -1.05
C GLU A 84 22.48 -23.86 -1.88
#